data_AF-A0A7W0QQ90-F1
#
_entry.id   AF-A0A7W0QQ90-F1
#
_cell.length_a   1.000
_cell.length_b   1.000
_cell.length_c   1.000
_cell.angle_alpha   90.00
_cell.angle_beta   90.00
_cell.angle_gamma   90.00
#
_symmetry.space_group_name_H-M   'P 1'
#
loop_
_entity.id
_entity.type
_entity.pdbx_description
1 polymer ?
#
loop_
_entity_poly.entity_id
_entity_poly.type
_entity_poly.pdbx_seq_one_letter_code
_entity_poly.pdbx_strand_id
1 'polypeptide(L)'
;MPAQKKTPLTLTSRFEADDAGTLRHVPFDVPRGVDQFRMTVAYNDQIDSIPTLSGGNTLDIGVFDQQGTEAGGAGFRGWSGSARSEIVIGKTSSTPPYTAGAIKPGAWNVLLGAYKVAPDGMDVEIRVDFNPNVAIPDQPPVPDIESLQRAELPPAAERNWHRGDLHAHSVYSDGSATPAELAVRAYESGLDFFGITDHNRAQSPAKLVPQGDDWPVLVPGVEVTTYAGHFNVWGTDTWYDFRDPSPEGLQAAIDAARADGGLVAMNHPKPFGPDWSYGTDVKGYHAIEIWNGWWDRLNNVSLRVWDEALRRGERIVGMGGSDVHHLNELSTPDNPLSAARLGWPTLWV
;
A
#
# COMPACT_ATOMS: atom_id res chain seq x y z
N MET A 1 11.67 29.83 -17.18
CA MET A 1 11.53 30.81 -16.08
C MET A 1 10.90 30.07 -14.90
N PRO A 2 11.36 30.25 -13.66
CA PRO A 2 10.73 29.63 -12.51
C PRO A 2 9.26 30.08 -12.41
N ALA A 3 8.34 29.14 -12.16
CA ALA A 3 6.94 29.45 -12.04
C ALA A 3 6.71 30.38 -10.84
N GLN A 4 5.91 31.43 -11.04
CA GLN A 4 5.66 32.41 -9.98
C GLN A 4 4.87 31.76 -8.84
N LYS A 5 5.31 32.01 -7.60
CA LYS A 5 4.60 31.58 -6.38
C LYS A 5 3.18 32.16 -6.39
N LYS A 6 2.17 31.35 -6.08
CA LYS A 6 0.77 31.78 -6.01
C LYS A 6 0.27 31.77 -4.56
N THR A 7 -0.87 32.41 -4.33
CA THR A 7 -1.53 32.44 -3.01
C THR A 7 -1.81 31.02 -2.53
N PRO A 8 -1.36 30.64 -1.31
CA PRO A 8 -1.70 29.36 -0.72
C PRO A 8 -3.21 29.24 -0.48
N LEU A 9 -3.70 28.00 -0.46
CA LEU A 9 -5.07 27.65 -0.11
C LEU A 9 -5.07 26.95 1.25
N THR A 10 -6.05 27.25 2.10
CA THR A 10 -6.33 26.52 3.33
C THR A 10 -7.75 25.98 3.27
N LEU A 11 -7.89 24.69 3.53
CA LEU A 11 -9.16 23.96 3.58
C LEU A 11 -9.30 23.35 4.97
N THR A 12 -10.54 23.18 5.41
CA THR A 12 -10.84 22.49 6.67
C THR A 12 -11.87 21.39 6.43
N SER A 13 -11.79 20.34 7.25
CA SER A 13 -12.78 19.27 7.31
C SER A 13 -12.91 18.82 8.77
N ARG A 14 -14.06 18.27 9.13
CA ARG A 14 -14.29 17.70 10.46
C ARG A 14 -14.94 16.33 10.35
N PHE A 15 -14.40 15.36 11.07
CA PHE A 15 -15.00 14.05 11.25
C PHE A 15 -15.53 13.92 12.67
N GLU A 16 -16.77 13.49 12.81
CA GLU A 16 -17.31 13.09 14.11
C GLU A 16 -16.93 11.64 14.42
N ALA A 17 -17.07 11.20 15.67
CA ALA A 17 -16.71 9.83 16.07
C ALA A 17 -17.38 8.75 15.21
N ASP A 18 -18.64 8.97 14.79
CA ASP A 18 -19.41 8.05 13.95
C ASP A 18 -18.94 8.03 12.48
N ASP A 19 -18.07 8.97 12.07
CA ASP A 19 -17.47 8.97 10.74
C ASP A 19 -16.24 8.04 10.64
N ALA A 20 -15.86 7.35 11.73
CA ALA A 20 -14.76 6.38 11.69
C ALA A 20 -15.02 5.30 10.63
N GLY A 21 -14.02 5.04 9.79
CA GLY A 21 -14.13 4.12 8.65
C GLY A 21 -14.78 4.74 7.40
N THR A 22 -15.03 6.05 7.37
CA THR A 22 -15.55 6.72 6.18
C THR A 22 -14.47 7.41 5.35
N LEU A 23 -14.80 7.68 4.09
CA LEU A 23 -13.95 8.39 3.14
C LEU A 23 -14.65 9.68 2.70
N ARG A 24 -13.88 10.76 2.57
CA ARG A 24 -14.40 12.07 2.16
C ARG A 24 -13.51 12.72 1.11
N HIS A 25 -14.13 13.15 0.01
CA HIS A 25 -13.48 14.01 -0.97
C HIS A 25 -13.57 15.49 -0.53
N VAL A 26 -12.44 16.17 -0.50
CA VAL A 26 -12.33 17.62 -0.27
C VAL A 26 -11.85 18.27 -1.56
N PRO A 27 -12.74 18.93 -2.34
CA PRO A 27 -12.37 19.53 -3.61
C PRO A 27 -11.55 20.80 -3.43
N PHE A 28 -10.64 21.07 -4.37
CA PHE A 28 -9.89 22.31 -4.44
C PHE A 28 -9.50 22.67 -5.88
N ASP A 29 -9.40 23.97 -6.17
CA ASP A 29 -9.03 24.44 -7.50
C ASP A 29 -7.52 24.65 -7.64
N VAL A 30 -6.94 24.01 -8.66
CA VAL A 30 -5.56 24.25 -9.08
C VAL A 30 -5.55 25.35 -10.16
N PRO A 31 -4.89 26.51 -9.92
CA PRO A 31 -4.84 27.59 -10.89
C PRO A 31 -3.91 27.29 -12.08
N ARG A 32 -4.07 28.04 -13.17
CA ARG A 32 -3.16 27.95 -14.34
C ARG A 32 -1.72 28.33 -13.98
N GLY A 33 -0.74 27.62 -14.56
CA GLY A 33 0.69 27.91 -14.37
C GLY A 33 1.25 27.39 -13.05
N VAL A 34 0.68 26.31 -12.52
CA VAL A 34 1.26 25.51 -11.44
C VAL A 34 2.07 24.39 -12.07
N ASP A 35 3.33 24.23 -11.65
CA ASP A 35 4.20 23.12 -12.04
C ASP A 35 4.48 22.16 -10.88
N GLN A 36 4.16 22.58 -9.65
CA GLN A 36 4.27 21.81 -8.42
C GLN A 36 3.30 22.36 -7.38
N PHE A 37 2.72 21.50 -6.55
CA PHE A 37 2.14 21.93 -5.28
C PHE A 37 2.67 21.09 -4.11
N ARG A 38 2.69 21.70 -2.93
CA ARG A 38 2.91 21.02 -1.66
C ARG A 38 1.62 21.11 -0.85
N MET A 39 1.16 19.96 -0.37
CA MET A 39 0.04 19.82 0.52
C MET A 39 0.55 19.39 1.90
N THR A 40 0.15 20.10 2.95
CA THR A 40 0.42 19.73 4.34
C THR A 40 -0.91 19.51 5.04
N VAL A 41 -1.03 18.42 5.78
CA VAL A 41 -2.24 18.03 6.51
C VAL A 41 -1.92 17.93 7.99
N ALA A 42 -2.72 18.60 8.81
CA ALA A 42 -2.62 18.57 10.27
C ALA A 42 -3.99 18.27 10.87
N TYR A 43 -3.99 17.56 12.00
CA TYR A 43 -5.21 17.23 12.75
C TYR A 43 -4.90 17.03 14.24
N ASN A 44 -5.91 17.19 15.09
CA ASN A 44 -5.78 17.06 16.54
C ASN A 44 -5.57 15.60 16.99
N ASP A 45 -4.99 15.41 18.18
CA ASP A 45 -4.92 14.13 18.90
C ASP A 45 -4.36 12.96 18.08
N GLN A 46 -3.34 13.23 17.26
CA GLN A 46 -2.73 12.26 16.36
C GLN A 46 -2.14 11.05 17.11
N ILE A 47 -2.55 9.85 16.68
CA ILE A 47 -1.97 8.57 17.07
C ILE A 47 -1.62 7.73 15.84
N ASP A 48 -0.77 6.73 16.05
CA ASP A 48 -0.34 5.79 15.03
C ASP A 48 -1.48 4.82 14.61
N SER A 49 -1.33 4.21 13.43
CA SER A 49 -2.26 3.25 12.86
C SER A 49 -2.22 1.86 13.53
N ILE A 50 -1.26 1.59 14.42
CA ILE A 50 -1.18 0.35 15.22
C ILE A 50 -2.57 -0.04 15.77
N PRO A 51 -3.09 -1.25 15.47
CA PRO A 51 -4.48 -1.62 15.77
C PRO A 51 -4.88 -1.53 17.24
N THR A 52 -3.92 -1.70 18.17
CA THR A 52 -4.17 -1.66 19.62
C THR A 52 -4.20 -0.25 20.21
N LEU A 53 -3.76 0.77 19.46
CA LEU A 53 -3.82 2.17 19.90
C LEU A 53 -5.21 2.75 19.64
N SER A 54 -5.79 3.38 20.67
CA SER A 54 -7.14 3.95 20.66
C SER A 54 -7.19 5.30 21.37
N GLY A 55 -8.28 6.05 21.20
CA GLY A 55 -8.55 7.29 21.92
C GLY A 55 -7.97 8.55 21.26
N GLY A 56 -7.33 8.41 20.11
CA GLY A 56 -6.87 9.50 19.27
C GLY A 56 -7.30 9.32 17.81
N ASN A 57 -6.73 10.15 16.94
CA ASN A 57 -7.08 10.25 15.54
C ASN A 57 -5.99 9.65 14.63
N THR A 58 -6.43 8.99 13.56
CA THR A 58 -5.55 8.55 12.46
C THR A 58 -6.25 8.82 11.14
N LEU A 59 -5.57 9.55 10.26
CA LEU A 59 -6.13 10.03 9.00
C LEU A 59 -5.31 9.52 7.82
N ASP A 60 -5.99 8.88 6.88
CA ASP A 60 -5.42 8.47 5.61
C ASP A 60 -5.60 9.55 4.55
N ILE A 61 -4.61 9.68 3.67
CA ILE A 61 -4.58 10.74 2.67
C ILE A 61 -4.31 10.16 1.27
N GLY A 62 -5.13 10.59 0.31
CA GLY A 62 -4.93 10.39 -1.11
C GLY A 62 -5.24 11.64 -1.93
N VAL A 63 -4.90 11.61 -3.21
CA VAL A 63 -5.11 12.74 -4.12
C VAL A 63 -5.65 12.26 -5.46
N PHE A 64 -6.64 13.00 -5.99
CA PHE A 64 -7.12 12.89 -7.36
C PHE A 64 -6.92 14.20 -8.11
N ASP A 65 -6.52 14.11 -9.38
CA ASP A 65 -6.38 15.25 -10.27
C ASP A 65 -7.68 15.60 -11.01
N GLN A 66 -7.59 16.59 -11.89
CA GLN A 66 -8.73 17.09 -12.68
C GLN A 66 -9.42 16.06 -13.58
N GLN A 67 -8.82 14.89 -13.81
CA GLN A 67 -9.46 13.82 -14.58
C GLN A 67 -10.57 13.11 -13.79
N GLY A 68 -10.79 13.48 -12.53
CA GLY A 68 -11.95 13.06 -11.74
C GLY A 68 -11.64 11.93 -10.76
N THR A 69 -12.70 11.47 -10.07
CA THR A 69 -12.64 10.53 -8.95
C THR A 69 -13.32 9.20 -9.29
N GLU A 70 -13.52 8.89 -10.56
CA GLU A 70 -14.17 7.64 -10.98
C GLU A 70 -13.33 6.40 -10.63
N ALA A 71 -14.01 5.30 -10.33
CA ALA A 71 -13.38 4.00 -10.03
C ALA A 71 -12.50 3.53 -11.21
N GLY A 72 -11.25 3.16 -10.93
CA GLY A 72 -10.27 2.79 -11.97
C GLY A 72 -9.89 3.93 -12.92
N GLY A 73 -10.31 5.17 -12.63
CA GLY A 73 -10.06 6.33 -13.46
C GLY A 73 -8.61 6.81 -13.44
N ALA A 74 -8.22 7.55 -14.48
CA ALA A 74 -6.87 8.10 -14.63
C ALA A 74 -6.55 9.27 -13.68
N GLY A 75 -7.54 9.75 -12.92
CA GLY A 75 -7.37 10.88 -12.01
C GLY A 75 -6.65 10.54 -10.72
N PHE A 76 -6.54 9.27 -10.35
CA PHE A 76 -5.89 8.88 -9.11
C PHE A 76 -4.38 9.15 -9.14
N ARG A 77 -3.90 9.98 -8.20
CA ARG A 77 -2.49 10.36 -8.10
C ARG A 77 -1.72 9.55 -7.07
N GLY A 78 -2.40 8.98 -6.08
CA GLY A 78 -1.76 8.20 -5.04
C GLY A 78 -2.52 8.23 -3.72
N TRP A 79 -2.11 7.33 -2.83
CA TRP A 79 -2.65 7.12 -1.50
C TRP A 79 -1.50 6.72 -0.59
N SER A 80 -1.32 7.41 0.53
CA SER A 80 -0.23 7.13 1.48
C SER A 80 -0.71 6.46 2.77
N GLY A 81 -2.01 6.15 2.89
CA GLY A 81 -2.61 5.93 4.20
C GLY A 81 -2.24 7.08 5.13
N SER A 82 -1.94 6.77 6.38
CA SER A 82 -1.48 7.71 7.40
C SER A 82 0.04 7.97 7.39
N ALA A 83 0.78 7.44 6.42
CA ALA A 83 2.26 7.50 6.39
C ALA A 83 2.84 8.88 6.03
N ARG A 84 2.02 9.81 5.50
CA ARG A 84 2.47 11.13 5.04
C ARG A 84 1.55 12.24 5.55
N SER A 85 2.12 13.25 6.21
CA SER A 85 1.45 14.52 6.50
C SER A 85 1.87 15.67 5.57
N GLU A 86 2.95 15.47 4.79
CA GLU A 86 3.41 16.40 3.76
C GLU A 86 3.57 15.67 2.42
N ILE A 87 2.94 16.23 1.38
CA ILE A 87 2.84 15.63 0.05
C ILE A 87 3.21 16.68 -0.99
N VAL A 88 4.20 16.39 -1.81
CA VAL A 88 4.60 17.24 -2.93
C VAL A 88 4.30 16.50 -4.22
N ILE A 89 3.58 17.14 -5.14
CA ILE A 89 3.36 16.62 -6.49
C ILE A 89 3.84 17.67 -7.48
N GLY A 90 4.85 17.30 -8.26
CA GLY A 90 5.41 18.13 -9.32
C GLY A 90 5.44 17.42 -10.66
N LYS A 91 5.88 18.18 -11.67
CA LYS A 91 5.97 17.70 -13.05
C LYS A 91 6.89 16.49 -13.23
N THR A 92 8.02 16.47 -12.53
CA THR A 92 9.09 15.47 -12.72
C THR A 92 9.37 14.63 -11.49
N SER A 93 8.92 15.07 -10.32
CA SER A 93 9.11 14.36 -9.04
C SER A 93 7.94 14.62 -8.10
N SER A 94 7.76 13.70 -7.17
CA SER A 94 6.68 13.70 -6.18
C SER A 94 7.11 12.92 -4.95
N THR A 95 6.50 13.21 -3.81
CA THR A 95 6.61 12.39 -2.61
C THR A 95 6.03 11.00 -2.89
N PRO A 96 6.76 9.89 -2.70
CA PRO A 96 6.17 8.56 -2.77
C PRO A 96 5.03 8.40 -1.74
N PRO A 97 3.89 7.78 -2.11
CA PRO A 97 3.59 7.07 -3.38
C PRO A 97 2.86 7.88 -4.46
N TYR A 98 2.88 9.21 -4.35
CA TYR A 98 2.19 10.03 -5.32
C TYR A 98 2.93 10.00 -6.66
N THR A 99 2.15 9.96 -7.73
CA THR A 99 2.63 9.95 -9.10
C THR A 99 3.06 11.36 -9.50
N ALA A 100 4.23 11.51 -10.12
CA ALA A 100 4.69 12.76 -10.73
C ALA A 100 4.03 12.97 -12.10
N GLY A 101 3.91 14.22 -12.54
CA GLY A 101 3.36 14.52 -13.86
C GLY A 101 2.84 15.93 -13.99
N ALA A 102 2.45 16.31 -15.21
CA ALA A 102 1.99 17.66 -15.50
C ALA A 102 0.82 18.08 -14.59
N ILE A 103 1.00 19.18 -13.85
CA ILE A 103 -0.06 19.73 -13.01
C ILE A 103 -1.02 20.54 -13.89
N LYS A 104 -2.19 19.95 -14.15
CA LYS A 104 -3.24 20.58 -14.97
C LYS A 104 -4.15 21.45 -14.10
N PRO A 105 -4.52 22.65 -14.56
CA PRO A 105 -5.48 23.49 -13.85
C PRO A 105 -6.86 22.84 -13.86
N GLY A 106 -7.65 23.10 -12.83
CA GLY A 106 -9.01 22.55 -12.67
C GLY A 106 -9.30 22.09 -11.24
N ALA A 107 -10.44 21.41 -11.06
CA ALA A 107 -10.86 20.86 -9.78
C ALA A 107 -10.08 19.57 -9.48
N TRP A 108 -9.33 19.57 -8.38
CA TRP A 108 -8.65 18.41 -7.82
C TRP A 108 -9.37 18.00 -6.53
N ASN A 109 -9.09 16.81 -6.02
CA ASN A 109 -9.66 16.35 -4.75
C ASN A 109 -8.58 15.76 -3.85
N VAL A 110 -8.62 16.15 -2.58
CA VAL A 110 -7.97 15.38 -1.50
C VAL A 110 -8.97 14.31 -1.07
N LEU A 111 -8.54 13.06 -1.02
CA LEU A 111 -9.31 11.97 -0.42
C LEU A 111 -8.82 11.79 1.02
N LEU A 112 -9.73 11.94 1.97
CA LEU A 112 -9.47 11.77 3.40
C LEU A 112 -10.15 10.48 3.88
N GLY A 113 -9.39 9.56 4.49
CA GLY A 113 -9.93 8.36 5.13
C GLY A 113 -9.83 8.47 6.65
N ALA A 114 -10.97 8.48 7.33
CA ALA A 114 -11.02 8.61 8.79
C ALA A 114 -10.82 7.25 9.47
N TYR A 115 -9.58 6.73 9.45
CA TYR A 115 -9.29 5.39 9.97
C TYR A 115 -9.62 5.24 11.47
N LYS A 116 -9.21 6.22 12.29
CA LYS A 116 -9.58 6.30 13.71
C LYS A 116 -10.04 7.71 14.03
N VAL A 117 -11.15 7.83 14.75
CA VAL A 117 -11.69 9.12 15.21
C VAL A 117 -11.91 9.05 16.72
N ALA A 118 -11.34 10.02 17.44
CA ALA A 118 -11.50 10.19 18.88
C ALA A 118 -12.96 10.57 19.22
N PRO A 119 -13.41 10.33 20.47
CA PRO A 119 -14.78 10.69 20.88
C PRO A 119 -15.14 12.18 20.67
N ASP A 120 -14.14 13.07 20.77
CA ASP A 120 -14.33 14.53 20.58
C ASP A 120 -14.29 14.96 19.09
N GLY A 121 -14.05 14.01 18.18
CA GLY A 121 -13.92 14.22 16.75
C GLY A 121 -12.50 14.58 16.30
N MET A 122 -12.37 14.73 14.99
CA MET A 122 -11.12 15.07 14.31
C MET A 122 -11.31 16.31 13.45
N ASP A 123 -10.66 17.40 13.84
CA ASP A 123 -10.56 18.63 13.07
C ASP A 123 -9.31 18.56 12.18
N VAL A 124 -9.50 18.67 10.87
CA VAL A 124 -8.45 18.55 9.86
C VAL A 124 -8.23 19.90 9.18
N GLU A 125 -6.98 20.34 9.11
CA GLU A 125 -6.53 21.46 8.30
C GLU A 125 -5.65 20.97 7.15
N ILE A 126 -5.98 21.37 5.92
CA ILE A 126 -5.19 21.08 4.73
C ILE A 126 -4.69 22.40 4.15
N ARG A 127 -3.37 22.54 4.03
CA ARG A 127 -2.72 23.68 3.39
C ARG A 127 -2.13 23.27 2.05
N VAL A 128 -2.43 23.99 0.98
CA VAL A 128 -1.87 23.79 -0.36
C VAL A 128 -1.04 25.01 -0.78
N ASP A 129 0.27 24.86 -0.85
CA ASP A 129 1.19 25.86 -1.39
C ASP A 129 1.48 25.55 -2.87
N PHE A 130 1.24 26.51 -3.76
CA PHE A 130 1.50 26.38 -5.19
C PHE A 130 2.87 26.94 -5.60
N ASN A 131 3.58 26.18 -6.44
CA ASN A 131 4.96 26.42 -6.87
C ASN A 131 5.93 26.69 -5.70
N PRO A 132 5.97 25.82 -4.68
CA PRO A 132 6.83 26.03 -3.53
C PRO A 132 8.32 25.78 -3.84
N ASN A 133 8.63 25.16 -4.99
CA ASN A 133 9.98 24.78 -5.43
C ASN A 133 10.69 23.88 -4.41
N VAL A 134 9.97 22.90 -3.89
CA VAL A 134 10.50 21.89 -2.96
C VAL A 134 11.20 20.81 -3.77
N ALA A 135 12.47 20.58 -3.49
CA ALA A 135 13.20 19.45 -4.05
C ALA A 135 12.76 18.17 -3.34
N ILE A 136 12.53 17.11 -4.12
CA ILE A 136 12.34 15.77 -3.58
C ILE A 136 13.70 15.07 -3.65
N PRO A 137 14.21 14.53 -2.53
CA PRO A 137 15.47 13.81 -2.53
C PRO A 137 15.45 12.67 -3.54
N ASP A 138 16.57 12.51 -4.26
CA ASP A 138 16.77 11.34 -5.10
C ASP A 138 16.86 10.08 -4.24
N GLN A 139 16.43 8.95 -4.81
CA GLN A 139 16.61 7.64 -4.17
C GLN A 139 18.11 7.29 -4.15
N PRO A 140 18.59 6.57 -3.12
CA PRO A 140 19.96 6.07 -3.10
C PRO A 140 20.23 5.21 -4.35
N PRO A 141 21.45 5.25 -4.92
CA PRO A 141 21.80 4.42 -6.05
C PRO A 141 21.74 2.94 -5.66
N VAL A 142 21.36 2.09 -6.61
CA VAL A 142 21.42 0.64 -6.44
C VAL A 142 22.89 0.19 -6.38
N PRO A 143 23.31 -0.60 -5.39
CA PRO A 143 24.66 -1.15 -5.34
C PRO A 143 24.90 -2.16 -6.48
N ASP A 144 26.16 -2.28 -6.90
CA ASP A 144 26.57 -3.32 -7.87
C ASP A 144 26.35 -4.71 -7.26
N ILE A 145 25.70 -5.62 -8.01
CA ILE A 145 25.34 -6.96 -7.48
C ILE A 145 26.56 -7.78 -7.05
N GLU A 146 27.72 -7.56 -7.70
CA GLU A 146 29.00 -8.18 -7.35
C GLU A 146 29.52 -7.77 -5.96
N SER A 147 29.04 -6.64 -5.42
CA SER A 147 29.37 -6.19 -4.06
C SER A 147 28.49 -6.81 -2.98
N LEU A 148 27.43 -7.52 -3.36
CA LEU A 148 26.45 -8.12 -2.47
C LEU A 148 26.75 -9.58 -2.19
N GLN A 149 26.40 -10.04 -0.99
CA GLN A 149 26.53 -11.45 -0.61
C GLN A 149 25.16 -12.13 -0.60
N ARG A 150 24.95 -13.06 -1.53
CA ARG A 150 23.75 -13.91 -1.57
C ARG A 150 23.85 -15.03 -0.54
N ALA A 151 22.80 -15.22 0.27
CA ALA A 151 22.74 -16.32 1.22
C ALA A 151 22.74 -17.68 0.49
N GLU A 152 23.58 -18.60 0.96
CA GLU A 152 23.52 -20.01 0.60
C GLU A 152 22.41 -20.69 1.40
N LEU A 153 21.35 -21.08 0.71
CA LEU A 153 20.21 -21.77 1.31
C LEU A 153 20.16 -23.24 0.89
N PRO A 154 19.49 -24.12 1.67
CA PRO A 154 19.30 -25.51 1.28
C PRO A 154 18.68 -25.61 -0.13
N PRO A 155 19.07 -26.61 -0.93
CA PRO A 155 18.50 -26.81 -2.25
C PRO A 155 17.00 -27.09 -2.14
N ALA A 156 16.27 -26.77 -3.21
CA ALA A 156 14.87 -27.14 -3.31
C ALA A 156 14.71 -28.67 -3.22
N ALA A 157 13.57 -29.11 -2.68
CA ALA A 157 13.26 -30.55 -2.58
C ALA A 157 13.11 -31.20 -3.97
N GLU A 158 12.64 -30.43 -4.95
CA GLU A 158 12.40 -30.85 -6.33
C GLU A 158 13.01 -29.86 -7.32
N ARG A 159 13.23 -30.31 -8.57
CA ARG A 159 13.75 -29.46 -9.64
C ARG A 159 12.71 -28.39 -10.02
N ASN A 160 13.18 -27.21 -10.43
CA ASN A 160 12.38 -26.06 -10.89
C ASN A 160 11.47 -25.42 -9.83
N TRP A 161 11.69 -25.72 -8.55
CA TRP A 161 11.06 -24.99 -7.47
C TRP A 161 11.84 -23.71 -7.19
N HIS A 162 11.15 -22.58 -7.25
CA HIS A 162 11.72 -21.27 -6.98
C HIS A 162 11.23 -20.77 -5.63
N ARG A 163 12.10 -20.11 -4.87
CA ARG A 163 11.77 -19.58 -3.55
C ARG A 163 11.58 -18.06 -3.58
N GLY A 164 10.63 -17.54 -2.83
CA GLY A 164 10.38 -16.10 -2.82
C GLY A 164 9.40 -15.66 -1.75
N ASP A 165 8.91 -14.45 -1.91
CA ASP A 165 7.95 -13.79 -1.03
C ASP A 165 7.11 -12.84 -1.86
N LEU A 166 5.78 -12.91 -1.78
CA LEU A 166 4.91 -12.10 -2.64
C LEU A 166 4.21 -10.95 -1.90
N HIS A 167 4.52 -10.72 -0.62
CA HIS A 167 3.86 -9.70 0.19
C HIS A 167 4.90 -8.86 0.93
N ALA A 168 5.15 -7.65 0.45
CA ALA A 168 6.09 -6.71 1.06
C ALA A 168 5.77 -5.26 0.67
N HIS A 169 6.13 -4.34 1.55
CA HIS A 169 5.83 -2.92 1.44
C HIS A 169 7.09 -2.07 1.34
N SER A 170 6.99 -0.99 0.57
CA SER A 170 8.07 -0.05 0.32
C SER A 170 7.68 1.36 0.78
N VAL A 171 8.56 2.33 0.58
CA VAL A 171 8.24 3.75 0.78
C VAL A 171 7.11 4.28 -0.11
N TYR A 172 6.62 3.45 -1.05
CA TYR A 172 5.43 3.68 -1.86
C TYR A 172 4.13 3.23 -1.16
N SER A 173 4.17 3.03 0.15
CA SER A 173 2.99 3.04 1.01
C SER A 173 3.43 3.43 2.43
N ASP A 174 3.57 2.47 3.32
CA ASP A 174 3.96 2.60 4.72
C ASP A 174 5.22 1.79 5.08
N GLY A 175 5.85 1.14 4.10
CA GLY A 175 7.17 0.53 4.26
C GLY A 175 8.30 1.55 4.43
N SER A 176 9.39 1.14 5.06
CA SER A 176 10.57 1.98 5.28
C SER A 176 11.67 1.82 4.22
N ALA A 177 11.59 0.78 3.39
CA ALA A 177 12.61 0.46 2.40
C ALA A 177 12.22 0.94 1.01
N THR A 178 13.19 1.39 0.23
CA THR A 178 13.01 1.68 -1.19
C THR A 178 12.80 0.40 -1.98
N PRO A 179 12.16 0.45 -3.17
CA PRO A 179 12.03 -0.73 -4.04
C PRO A 179 13.39 -1.39 -4.37
N ALA A 180 14.44 -0.59 -4.51
CA ALA A 180 15.81 -1.08 -4.71
C ALA A 180 16.37 -1.79 -3.48
N GLU A 181 16.17 -1.24 -2.27
CA GLU A 181 16.60 -1.89 -1.02
C GLU A 181 15.86 -3.20 -0.77
N LEU A 182 14.57 -3.30 -1.14
CA LEU A 182 13.84 -4.57 -1.11
C LEU A 182 14.47 -5.60 -2.05
N ALA A 183 14.87 -5.20 -3.25
CA ALA A 183 15.56 -6.08 -4.20
C ALA A 183 16.92 -6.57 -3.66
N VAL A 184 17.70 -5.66 -3.07
CA VAL A 184 18.97 -5.98 -2.40
C VAL A 184 18.72 -7.00 -1.30
N ARG A 185 17.72 -6.76 -0.43
CA ARG A 185 17.41 -7.71 0.64
C ARG A 185 16.92 -9.06 0.12
N ALA A 186 16.12 -9.08 -0.95
CA ALA A 186 15.67 -10.32 -1.57
C ALA A 186 16.87 -11.13 -2.09
N TYR A 187 17.81 -10.47 -2.75
CA TYR A 187 19.03 -11.09 -3.26
C TYR A 187 19.90 -11.62 -2.11
N GLU A 188 20.19 -10.79 -1.11
CA GLU A 188 20.98 -11.17 0.06
C GLU A 188 20.35 -12.33 0.83
N SER A 189 19.01 -12.41 0.83
CA SER A 189 18.24 -13.49 1.47
C SER A 189 18.15 -14.75 0.61
N GLY A 190 18.77 -14.78 -0.57
CA GLY A 190 18.82 -15.94 -1.45
C GLY A 190 17.51 -16.22 -2.20
N LEU A 191 16.58 -15.27 -2.24
CA LEU A 191 15.30 -15.42 -2.94
C LEU A 191 15.50 -15.40 -4.46
N ASP A 192 14.67 -16.15 -5.17
CA ASP A 192 14.63 -16.19 -6.65
C ASP A 192 13.63 -15.17 -7.20
N PHE A 193 12.62 -14.81 -6.43
CA PHE A 193 11.63 -13.79 -6.76
C PHE A 193 11.11 -13.10 -5.50
N PHE A 194 10.53 -11.91 -5.69
CA PHE A 194 9.84 -11.19 -4.63
C PHE A 194 8.72 -10.31 -5.19
N GLY A 195 7.70 -10.02 -4.39
CA GLY A 195 6.61 -9.12 -4.70
C GLY A 195 6.70 -7.83 -3.91
N ILE A 196 6.31 -6.72 -4.54
CA ILE A 196 6.02 -5.46 -3.86
C ILE A 196 4.52 -5.21 -4.03
N THR A 197 3.81 -5.07 -2.92
CA THR A 197 2.34 -4.97 -2.85
C THR A 197 1.91 -3.75 -2.04
N ASP A 198 2.57 -2.60 -2.27
CA ASP A 198 2.23 -1.34 -1.60
C ASP A 198 0.73 -1.03 -1.61
N HIS A 199 0.21 -0.54 -0.47
CA HIS A 199 -1.19 -0.20 -0.27
C HIS A 199 -1.75 0.81 -1.28
N ASN A 200 -2.80 0.40 -2.01
CA ASN A 200 -3.61 1.25 -2.89
C ASN A 200 -2.78 2.17 -3.82
N ARG A 201 -1.60 1.71 -4.26
CA ARG A 201 -0.68 2.53 -5.06
C ARG A 201 -1.30 2.94 -6.40
N ALA A 202 -0.98 4.16 -6.86
CA ALA A 202 -1.43 4.63 -8.18
C ALA A 202 -0.57 4.08 -9.33
N GLN A 203 0.69 3.77 -9.09
CA GLN A 203 1.63 3.27 -10.10
C GLN A 203 2.64 2.30 -9.51
N SER A 204 3.05 1.33 -10.32
CA SER A 204 4.01 0.30 -9.95
C SER A 204 5.42 0.86 -9.79
N PRO A 205 6.12 0.54 -8.68
CA PRO A 205 7.51 0.93 -8.49
C PRO A 205 8.49 0.07 -9.32
N ALA A 206 8.03 -0.81 -10.20
CA ALA A 206 8.87 -1.77 -10.93
C ALA A 206 10.07 -1.15 -11.66
N LYS A 207 9.96 0.09 -12.16
CA LYS A 207 11.06 0.80 -12.83
C LYS A 207 12.21 1.20 -11.91
N LEU A 208 11.98 1.15 -10.59
CA LEU A 208 12.95 1.50 -9.54
C LEU A 208 13.64 0.25 -8.98
N VAL A 209 13.27 -0.92 -9.47
CA VAL A 209 13.81 -2.20 -9.03
C VAL A 209 14.86 -2.66 -10.05
N PRO A 210 16.08 -3.03 -9.62
CA PRO A 210 17.05 -3.65 -10.52
C PRO A 210 16.51 -4.99 -11.06
N GLN A 211 16.75 -5.27 -12.34
CA GLN A 211 16.28 -6.48 -13.04
C GLN A 211 17.39 -7.03 -13.93
N GLY A 212 17.38 -8.34 -14.21
CA GLY A 212 18.42 -9.02 -15.00
C GLY A 212 19.62 -9.44 -14.14
N ASP A 213 20.69 -9.94 -14.76
CA ASP A 213 22.00 -10.19 -14.13
C ASP A 213 21.95 -10.85 -12.73
N ASP A 214 21.20 -11.95 -12.61
CA ASP A 214 20.98 -12.74 -11.38
C ASP A 214 20.19 -12.06 -10.23
N TRP A 215 19.65 -10.85 -10.46
CA TRP A 215 18.68 -10.24 -9.53
C TRP A 215 17.41 -11.08 -9.39
N PRO A 216 16.80 -11.15 -8.19
CA PRO A 216 15.52 -11.83 -8.02
C PRO A 216 14.43 -11.18 -8.87
N VAL A 217 13.56 -12.00 -9.45
CA VAL A 217 12.47 -11.52 -10.31
C VAL A 217 11.47 -10.74 -9.47
N LEU A 218 11.17 -9.50 -9.88
CA LEU A 218 10.06 -8.76 -9.29
C LEU A 218 8.73 -9.26 -9.85
N VAL A 219 7.81 -9.59 -8.96
CA VAL A 219 6.40 -9.82 -9.27
C VAL A 219 5.60 -8.58 -8.82
N PRO A 220 5.33 -7.61 -9.71
CA PRO A 220 4.64 -6.38 -9.31
C PRO A 220 3.22 -6.68 -8.88
N GLY A 221 2.81 -6.11 -7.75
CA GLY A 221 1.45 -6.20 -7.27
C GLY A 221 0.99 -4.94 -6.55
N VAL A 222 -0.22 -4.99 -6.02
CA VAL A 222 -0.83 -3.96 -5.18
C VAL A 222 -1.63 -4.66 -4.10
N GLU A 223 -1.52 -4.20 -2.87
CA GLU A 223 -2.46 -4.55 -1.83
C GLU A 223 -3.62 -3.56 -1.89
N VAL A 224 -4.80 -4.05 -2.26
CA VAL A 224 -6.03 -3.27 -2.20
C VAL A 224 -6.53 -3.32 -0.77
N THR A 225 -6.46 -2.18 -0.10
CA THR A 225 -6.69 -2.03 1.34
C THR A 225 -7.96 -1.27 1.61
N THR A 226 -8.91 -1.97 2.24
CA THR A 226 -10.17 -1.41 2.74
C THR A 226 -10.19 -1.49 4.26
N TYR A 227 -11.09 -0.73 4.90
CA TYR A 227 -11.32 -0.85 6.34
C TYR A 227 -12.04 -2.14 6.76
N ALA A 228 -12.36 -3.02 5.80
CA ALA A 228 -13.09 -4.28 5.99
C ALA A 228 -12.28 -5.51 5.51
N GLY A 229 -11.00 -5.34 5.17
CA GLY A 229 -10.09 -6.40 4.73
C GLY A 229 -9.21 -6.00 3.56
N HIS A 230 -8.14 -6.77 3.31
CA HIS A 230 -7.18 -6.50 2.25
C HIS A 230 -7.01 -7.67 1.28
N PHE A 231 -6.75 -7.40 0.01
CA PHE A 231 -6.40 -8.42 -0.97
C PHE A 231 -5.27 -7.98 -1.88
N ASN A 232 -4.37 -8.90 -2.21
CA ASN A 232 -3.30 -8.66 -3.15
C ASN A 232 -3.75 -8.96 -4.58
N VAL A 233 -3.27 -8.13 -5.51
CA VAL A 233 -3.34 -8.38 -6.95
C VAL A 233 -1.94 -8.32 -7.54
N TRP A 234 -1.49 -9.41 -8.16
CA TRP A 234 -0.21 -9.44 -8.88
C TRP A 234 -0.40 -9.47 -10.39
N GLY A 235 0.63 -9.00 -11.12
CA GLY A 235 0.61 -8.92 -12.58
C GLY A 235 -0.14 -7.69 -13.09
N THR A 236 -0.19 -6.61 -12.29
CA THR A 236 -0.93 -5.39 -12.60
C THR A 236 -0.10 -4.13 -12.35
N ASP A 237 -0.32 -3.12 -13.18
CA ASP A 237 0.24 -1.78 -13.05
C ASP A 237 -0.83 -0.70 -12.79
N THR A 238 -2.10 -1.11 -12.59
CA THR A 238 -3.22 -0.21 -12.29
C THR A 238 -3.60 -0.23 -10.81
N TRP A 239 -4.61 0.57 -10.44
CA TRP A 239 -5.26 0.57 -9.13
C TRP A 239 -6.69 0.03 -9.26
N TYR A 240 -7.20 -0.55 -8.18
CA TYR A 240 -8.59 -0.99 -8.07
C TYR A 240 -9.28 -0.20 -6.97
N ASP A 241 -10.58 0.02 -7.12
CA ASP A 241 -11.31 0.86 -6.18
C ASP A 241 -11.41 0.20 -4.81
N PHE A 242 -10.90 0.88 -3.80
CA PHE A 242 -10.89 0.44 -2.39
C PHE A 242 -11.89 1.22 -1.53
N ARG A 243 -12.59 2.19 -2.14
CA ARG A 243 -13.36 3.20 -1.42
C ARG A 243 -14.76 2.74 -1.02
N ASP A 244 -15.25 1.68 -1.65
CA ASP A 244 -16.50 1.02 -1.29
C ASP A 244 -16.18 -0.27 -0.51
N PRO A 245 -16.24 -0.25 0.84
CA PRO A 245 -15.94 -1.40 1.68
C PRO A 245 -17.13 -2.36 1.80
N SER A 246 -18.17 -2.23 0.99
CA SER A 246 -19.25 -3.22 0.92
C SER A 246 -18.80 -4.49 0.19
N PRO A 247 -19.46 -5.64 0.43
CA PRO A 247 -19.23 -6.84 -0.38
C PRO A 247 -19.36 -6.57 -1.89
N GLU A 248 -20.31 -5.72 -2.31
CA GLU A 248 -20.51 -5.36 -3.71
C GLU A 248 -19.33 -4.57 -4.27
N GLY A 249 -18.83 -3.58 -3.53
CA GLY A 249 -17.65 -2.80 -3.90
C GLY A 249 -16.39 -3.65 -4.03
N LEU A 250 -16.15 -4.52 -3.04
CA LEU A 250 -15.00 -5.42 -3.07
C LEU A 250 -15.10 -6.45 -4.20
N GLN A 251 -16.29 -7.00 -4.45
CA GLN A 251 -16.51 -7.92 -5.56
C GLN A 251 -16.23 -7.22 -6.90
N ALA A 252 -16.67 -5.97 -7.07
CA ALA A 252 -16.39 -5.21 -8.28
C ALA A 252 -14.88 -4.95 -8.48
N ALA A 253 -14.15 -4.66 -7.41
CA ALA A 253 -12.70 -4.48 -7.46
C ALA A 253 -11.98 -5.79 -7.84
N ILE A 254 -12.41 -6.93 -7.30
CA ILE A 254 -11.85 -8.25 -7.64
C ILE A 254 -12.19 -8.65 -9.06
N ASP A 255 -13.41 -8.41 -9.52
CA ASP A 255 -13.82 -8.71 -10.90
C ASP A 255 -13.01 -7.88 -11.90
N ALA A 256 -12.77 -6.59 -11.61
CA ALA A 256 -11.89 -5.75 -12.40
C ALA A 256 -10.45 -6.29 -12.41
N ALA A 257 -9.90 -6.66 -11.25
CA ALA A 257 -8.57 -7.23 -11.15
C ALA A 257 -8.41 -8.53 -11.95
N ARG A 258 -9.42 -9.40 -11.93
CA ARG A 258 -9.43 -10.64 -12.73
C ARG A 258 -9.57 -10.35 -14.22
N ALA A 259 -10.39 -9.38 -14.61
CA ALA A 259 -10.57 -8.98 -16.01
C ALA A 259 -9.27 -8.45 -16.62
N ASP A 260 -8.44 -7.77 -15.82
CA ASP A 260 -7.12 -7.29 -16.20
C ASP A 260 -6.03 -8.40 -16.20
N GLY A 261 -6.42 -9.65 -15.90
CA GLY A 261 -5.52 -10.81 -15.87
C GLY A 261 -4.75 -10.97 -14.56
N GLY A 262 -5.11 -10.22 -13.52
CA GLY A 262 -4.46 -10.26 -12.22
C GLY A 262 -4.70 -11.56 -11.45
N LEU A 263 -3.65 -12.03 -10.76
CA LEU A 263 -3.79 -13.07 -9.73
C LEU A 263 -4.23 -12.39 -8.44
N VAL A 264 -5.30 -12.88 -7.82
CA VAL A 264 -5.98 -12.22 -6.68
C VAL A 264 -5.87 -13.14 -5.47
N ALA A 265 -5.34 -12.64 -4.36
CA ALA A 265 -5.31 -13.37 -3.09
C ALA A 265 -5.97 -12.61 -1.95
N MET A 266 -6.72 -13.33 -1.13
CA MET A 266 -7.20 -12.82 0.16
C MET A 266 -6.01 -12.73 1.12
N ASN A 267 -5.76 -11.56 1.71
CA ASN A 267 -4.62 -11.38 2.62
C ASN A 267 -5.02 -11.70 4.05
N HIS A 268 -4.18 -12.47 4.73
CA HIS A 268 -4.17 -12.77 6.16
C HIS A 268 -5.48 -12.49 6.95
N PRO A 269 -6.58 -13.26 6.76
CA PRO A 269 -7.81 -13.05 7.51
C PRO A 269 -7.59 -13.13 9.02
N LYS A 270 -7.97 -12.07 9.75
CA LYS A 270 -7.66 -11.90 11.17
C LYS A 270 -8.75 -11.09 11.90
N PRO A 271 -8.94 -11.27 13.22
CA PRO A 271 -9.99 -10.59 13.98
C PRO A 271 -9.62 -9.19 14.50
N PHE A 272 -8.44 -8.66 14.16
CA PHE A 272 -7.94 -7.36 14.64
C PHE A 272 -7.26 -6.58 13.51
N GLY A 273 -7.20 -5.25 13.61
CA GLY A 273 -6.97 -4.39 12.45
C GLY A 273 -8.26 -4.33 11.62
N PRO A 274 -8.20 -4.19 10.28
CA PRO A 274 -9.37 -4.41 9.46
C PRO A 274 -9.69 -5.92 9.46
N ASP A 275 -10.71 -6.29 10.23
CA ASP A 275 -11.26 -7.65 10.23
C ASP A 275 -11.75 -7.99 8.82
N TRP A 276 -11.56 -9.24 8.40
CA TRP A 276 -12.10 -9.72 7.14
C TRP A 276 -13.61 -9.92 7.27
N SER A 277 -14.36 -8.85 7.05
CA SER A 277 -15.80 -8.78 7.36
C SER A 277 -16.72 -9.24 6.22
N TYR A 278 -16.14 -9.65 5.08
CA TYR A 278 -16.88 -10.03 3.87
C TYR A 278 -17.42 -11.46 3.87
N GLY A 279 -17.05 -12.28 4.85
CA GLY A 279 -17.52 -13.65 4.99
C GLY A 279 -17.38 -14.47 3.71
N THR A 280 -18.48 -15.03 3.21
CA THR A 280 -18.55 -15.79 1.96
C THR A 280 -19.13 -15.02 0.79
N ASP A 281 -19.47 -13.75 0.97
CA ASP A 281 -20.23 -12.97 -0.02
C ASP A 281 -19.35 -12.52 -1.19
N VAL A 282 -18.05 -12.39 -0.95
CA VAL A 282 -17.06 -12.07 -1.98
C VAL A 282 -16.34 -13.32 -2.46
N LYS A 283 -16.24 -13.46 -3.79
CA LYS A 283 -15.70 -14.62 -4.51
C LYS A 283 -14.64 -14.19 -5.53
N GLY A 284 -14.00 -15.18 -6.15
CA GLY A 284 -13.02 -14.94 -7.21
C GLY A 284 -11.57 -14.83 -6.71
N TYR A 285 -11.28 -15.26 -5.50
CA TYR A 285 -9.89 -15.41 -5.06
C TYR A 285 -9.25 -16.63 -5.72
N HIS A 286 -8.03 -16.45 -6.23
CA HIS A 286 -7.18 -17.53 -6.71
C HIS A 286 -6.39 -18.16 -5.54
N ALA A 287 -6.00 -17.34 -4.58
CA ALA A 287 -5.24 -17.77 -3.42
C ALA A 287 -5.70 -17.08 -2.12
N ILE A 288 -5.23 -17.58 -0.99
CA ILE A 288 -5.41 -17.02 0.35
C ILE A 288 -4.09 -17.14 1.10
N GLU A 289 -3.69 -16.04 1.74
CA GLU A 289 -2.53 -16.01 2.60
C GLU A 289 -2.87 -16.66 3.96
N ILE A 290 -2.52 -17.94 4.09
CA ILE A 290 -2.77 -18.74 5.29
C ILE A 290 -1.63 -18.64 6.31
N TRP A 291 -0.48 -18.12 5.88
CA TRP A 291 0.68 -17.93 6.71
C TRP A 291 1.31 -16.57 6.44
N ASN A 292 1.18 -15.65 7.40
CA ASN A 292 1.71 -14.31 7.30
C ASN A 292 2.79 -14.07 8.37
N GLY A 293 3.84 -13.32 8.00
CA GLY A 293 4.97 -13.02 8.87
C GLY A 293 4.63 -12.11 10.05
N TRP A 294 3.83 -11.06 9.81
CA TRP A 294 3.39 -10.10 10.82
C TRP A 294 2.34 -10.68 11.78
N TRP A 295 1.46 -11.54 11.26
CA TRP A 295 0.35 -12.15 11.98
C TRP A 295 0.62 -13.60 12.41
N ASP A 296 1.87 -13.94 12.73
CA ASP A 296 2.33 -15.31 12.99
C ASP A 296 1.45 -16.09 13.99
N ARG A 297 1.04 -15.43 15.09
CA ARG A 297 0.17 -15.98 16.14
C ARG A 297 -1.30 -16.10 15.75
N LEU A 298 -1.71 -15.50 14.64
CA LEU A 298 -3.09 -15.50 14.11
C LEU A 298 -3.24 -16.33 12.83
N ASN A 299 -2.17 -16.97 12.34
CA ASN A 299 -2.23 -17.82 11.15
C ASN A 299 -3.23 -18.99 11.27
N ASN A 300 -3.56 -19.42 12.49
CA ASN A 300 -4.62 -20.40 12.72
C ASN A 300 -6.03 -19.89 12.32
N VAL A 301 -6.26 -18.58 12.33
CA VAL A 301 -7.50 -17.97 11.85
C VAL A 301 -7.58 -18.07 10.33
N SER A 302 -6.54 -17.62 9.62
CA SER A 302 -6.45 -17.73 8.16
C SER A 302 -6.55 -19.18 7.67
N LEU A 303 -5.88 -20.11 8.37
CA LEU A 303 -5.95 -21.54 8.09
C LEU A 303 -7.37 -22.10 8.21
N ARG A 304 -8.15 -21.66 9.21
CA ARG A 304 -9.54 -22.08 9.37
C ARG A 304 -10.41 -21.57 8.24
N VAL A 305 -10.25 -20.31 7.83
CA VAL A 305 -10.99 -19.74 6.68
C VAL A 305 -10.71 -20.54 5.41
N TRP A 306 -9.45 -20.91 5.18
CA TRP A 306 -9.04 -21.74 4.06
C TRP A 306 -9.65 -23.15 4.11
N ASP A 307 -9.52 -23.85 5.25
CA ASP A 307 -10.07 -25.19 5.47
C ASP A 307 -11.60 -25.22 5.28
N GLU A 308 -12.31 -24.21 5.78
CA GLU A 308 -13.76 -24.06 5.56
C GLU A 308 -14.09 -23.84 4.08
N ALA A 309 -13.32 -23.03 3.35
CA ALA A 309 -13.49 -22.85 1.90
C ALA A 309 -13.29 -24.18 1.14
N LEU A 310 -12.27 -24.95 1.47
CA LEU A 310 -12.03 -26.27 0.87
C LEU A 310 -13.18 -27.24 1.15
N ARG A 311 -13.72 -27.26 2.39
CA ARG A 311 -14.89 -28.07 2.76
C ARG A 311 -16.16 -27.70 2.01
N ARG A 312 -16.32 -26.43 1.62
CA ARG A 312 -17.40 -25.96 0.74
C ARG A 312 -17.20 -26.33 -0.73
N GLY A 313 -16.07 -26.96 -1.08
CA GLY A 313 -15.75 -27.35 -2.46
C GLY A 313 -14.99 -26.28 -3.24
N GLU A 314 -14.61 -25.16 -2.60
CA GLU A 314 -13.78 -24.14 -3.23
C GLU A 314 -12.36 -24.69 -3.47
N ARG A 315 -11.65 -24.12 -4.45
CA ARG A 315 -10.30 -24.54 -4.87
C ARG A 315 -9.35 -23.35 -4.88
N ILE A 316 -9.24 -22.72 -3.72
CA ILE A 316 -8.36 -21.59 -3.47
C ILE A 316 -6.99 -22.08 -2.97
N VAL A 317 -5.91 -21.56 -3.53
CA VAL A 317 -4.53 -21.95 -3.19
C VAL A 317 -4.12 -21.32 -1.86
N GLY A 318 -3.58 -22.12 -0.94
CA GLY A 318 -2.94 -21.58 0.27
C GLY A 318 -1.54 -21.06 -0.06
N MET A 319 -1.23 -19.84 0.37
CA MET A 319 0.10 -19.23 0.21
C MET A 319 0.56 -18.54 1.49
N GLY A 320 1.80 -18.06 1.50
CA GLY A 320 2.33 -17.22 2.56
C GLY A 320 3.09 -16.01 2.03
N GLY A 321 3.26 -15.01 2.88
CA GLY A 321 3.95 -13.76 2.58
C GLY A 321 4.43 -13.09 3.87
N SER A 322 5.53 -12.36 3.80
CA SER A 322 6.09 -11.76 5.02
C SER A 322 5.27 -10.58 5.54
N ASP A 323 4.71 -9.78 4.63
CA ASP A 323 4.07 -8.50 4.94
C ASP A 323 5.06 -7.56 5.65
N VAL A 324 6.31 -7.58 5.17
CA VAL A 324 7.39 -6.79 5.74
C VAL A 324 7.23 -5.30 5.38
N HIS A 325 7.21 -4.49 6.42
CA HIS A 325 7.22 -3.03 6.33
C HIS A 325 8.60 -2.45 6.68
N HIS A 326 9.33 -3.12 7.57
CA HIS A 326 10.60 -2.65 8.10
C HIS A 326 11.70 -3.72 7.98
N LEU A 327 12.68 -3.48 7.11
CA LEU A 327 13.77 -4.45 6.85
C LEU A 327 14.72 -4.68 8.04
N ASN A 328 14.80 -3.72 8.98
CA ASN A 328 15.80 -3.70 10.04
C ASN A 328 15.20 -3.69 11.45
N GLU A 329 13.89 -3.88 11.58
CA GLU A 329 13.29 -4.00 12.91
C GLU A 329 13.66 -5.35 13.53
N LEU A 330 14.11 -5.29 14.79
CA LEU A 330 14.25 -6.45 15.64
C LEU A 330 13.01 -6.52 16.53
N SER A 331 12.48 -7.72 16.78
CA SER A 331 11.44 -7.90 17.79
C SER A 331 11.92 -7.38 19.14
N THR A 332 11.13 -6.52 19.76
CA THR A 332 11.38 -5.99 21.12
C THR A 332 10.33 -6.51 22.08
N PRO A 333 10.52 -6.41 23.41
CA PRO A 333 9.45 -6.73 24.37
C PRO A 333 8.18 -5.89 24.16
N ASP A 334 8.34 -4.65 23.66
CA ASP A 334 7.25 -3.70 23.39
C ASP A 334 6.62 -3.89 21.99
N ASN A 335 7.33 -4.55 21.06
CA ASN A 335 6.82 -5.05 19.78
C ASN A 335 7.12 -6.56 19.65
N PRO A 336 6.37 -7.41 20.38
CA PRO A 336 6.64 -8.84 20.52
C PRO A 336 6.15 -9.68 19.33
N LEU A 337 5.54 -9.05 18.32
CA LEU A 337 5.29 -9.70 17.04
C LEU A 337 6.64 -9.89 16.34
N SER A 338 6.83 -11.05 15.71
CA SER A 338 8.04 -11.30 14.92
C SER A 338 8.18 -10.13 13.95
N ALA A 339 9.27 -9.35 14.01
CA ALA A 339 9.51 -8.32 13.02
C ALA A 339 9.54 -9.04 11.68
N ALA A 340 8.48 -8.86 10.87
CA ALA A 340 8.32 -9.55 9.61
C ALA A 340 9.62 -9.42 8.81
N ARG A 341 10.08 -10.52 8.23
CA ARG A 341 11.34 -10.55 7.47
C ARG A 341 11.01 -10.96 6.06
N LEU A 342 11.53 -10.23 5.09
CA LEU A 342 11.40 -10.61 3.69
C LEU A 342 11.84 -12.07 3.49
N GLY A 343 10.97 -12.88 2.88
CA GLY A 343 11.20 -14.32 2.73
C GLY A 343 10.74 -15.18 3.92
N TRP A 344 10.06 -14.62 4.92
CA TRP A 344 9.55 -15.34 6.09
C TRP A 344 8.03 -15.12 6.31
N PRO A 345 7.17 -16.10 5.97
CA PRO A 345 7.51 -17.42 5.43
C PRO A 345 8.06 -17.37 4.00
N THR A 346 8.86 -18.38 3.63
CA THR A 346 9.32 -18.53 2.26
C THR A 346 8.24 -19.22 1.43
N LEU A 347 7.73 -18.53 0.41
CA LEU A 347 6.87 -19.12 -0.60
C LEU A 347 7.71 -19.91 -1.60
N TRP A 348 7.17 -21.02 -2.07
CA TRP A 348 7.75 -21.78 -3.17
C TRP A 348 6.74 -21.96 -4.30
N VAL A 349 7.20 -21.82 -5.55
CA VAL A 349 6.39 -21.98 -6.78
C VAL A 349 7.04 -22.93 -7.77
#